data_AF-A0A7J0BUS8-F1
#
_entry.id   AF-A0A7J0BUS8-F1
#
_cell.length_a   1.000
_cell.length_b   1.000
_cell.length_c   1.000
_cell.angle_alpha   90.00
_cell.angle_beta   90.00
_cell.angle_gamma   90.00
#
_symmetry.space_group_name_H-M   'P 1'
#
loop_
_entity.id
_entity.type
_entity.pdbx_description
1 polymer ?
#
loop_
_entity_poly.entity_id
_entity_poly.type
_entity_poly.pdbx_seq_one_letter_code
_entity_poly.pdbx_strand_id
1 'polypeptide(L)'
;MNTHDIREHISRTVLARLSDSNLRRAEALDDFMGVTMPSVDGRAARQISPLVPEIPAAVYAKWVGMFADRLLETVPIEQLTELCGGTEENNATIALVYVMFMESERMEKQVAEDLARLGMEQAEQDDVGNTLAEYLRAKLASMRGDLPPQ
;
A
#
# COMPACT_ATOMS: atom_id res chain seq x y z
N MET A 1 -27.22 -2.91 10.44
CA MET A 1 -26.83 -2.00 9.33
C MET A 1 -27.17 -2.67 8.01
N ASN A 2 -27.41 -1.93 6.94
CA ASN A 2 -27.54 -2.55 5.61
C ASN A 2 -26.14 -2.81 5.01
N THR A 3 -26.07 -3.58 3.93
CA THR A 3 -24.81 -3.93 3.22
C THR A 3 -24.02 -2.69 2.76
N HIS A 4 -24.73 -1.65 2.31
CA HIS A 4 -24.11 -0.40 1.85
C HIS A 4 -23.42 0.33 3.01
N ASP A 5 -24.10 0.48 4.15
CA ASP A 5 -23.56 1.14 5.34
C ASP A 5 -22.33 0.39 5.90
N ILE A 6 -22.35 -0.95 5.84
CA ILE A 6 -21.22 -1.79 6.26
C ILE A 6 -20.02 -1.55 5.33
N ARG A 7 -20.25 -1.58 4.01
CA ARG A 7 -19.21 -1.31 3.01
C ARG A 7 -18.56 0.06 3.22
N GLU A 8 -19.38 1.07 3.45
CA GLU A 8 -18.92 2.44 3.67
C GLU A 8 -18.14 2.56 4.98
N HIS A 9 -18.63 1.96 6.06
CA HIS A 9 -17.93 1.95 7.34
C HIS A 9 -16.55 1.31 7.23
N ILE A 10 -16.47 0.09 6.66
CA ILE A 10 -15.20 -0.61 6.45
C ILE A 10 -14.24 0.26 5.63
N SER A 11 -14.73 0.80 4.51
CA SER A 11 -13.91 1.59 3.60
C SER A 11 -13.34 2.84 4.27
N ARG A 12 -14.19 3.58 4.97
CA ARG A 12 -13.77 4.78 5.72
C ARG A 12 -12.78 4.44 6.82
N THR A 13 -13.01 3.36 7.57
CA THR A 13 -12.13 2.94 8.66
C THR A 13 -10.73 2.58 8.16
N VAL A 14 -10.63 1.86 7.04
CA VAL A 14 -9.32 1.53 6.46
C VAL A 14 -8.65 2.76 5.88
N LEU A 15 -9.36 3.56 5.07
CA LEU A 15 -8.80 4.77 4.45
C LEU A 15 -8.30 5.77 5.49
N ALA A 16 -9.01 5.94 6.62
CA ALA A 16 -8.58 6.81 7.70
C ALA A 16 -7.25 6.38 8.37
N ARG A 17 -6.83 5.13 8.18
CA ARG A 17 -5.55 4.60 8.68
C ARG A 17 -4.44 4.66 7.63
N LEU A 18 -4.77 4.81 6.35
CA LEU A 18 -3.78 5.07 5.32
C LEU A 18 -3.32 6.53 5.45
N SER A 19 -2.00 6.72 5.46
CA SER A 19 -1.42 8.04 5.73
C SER A 19 -1.46 8.94 4.50
N ASP A 20 -2.24 10.01 4.57
CA ASP A 20 -2.16 11.13 3.60
C ASP A 20 -1.03 12.13 3.92
N SER A 21 -0.22 11.87 4.96
CA SER A 21 0.90 12.74 5.32
C SER A 21 2.19 12.33 4.61
N ASN A 22 2.71 13.24 3.79
CA ASN A 22 4.02 13.12 3.15
C ASN A 22 5.17 12.93 4.15
N LEU A 23 5.09 13.57 5.33
CA LEU A 23 6.09 13.42 6.39
C LEU A 23 6.09 11.98 6.94
N ARG A 24 4.91 11.47 7.33
CA ARG A 24 4.76 10.11 7.86
C ARG A 24 5.13 9.05 6.82
N ARG A 25 4.88 9.34 5.54
CA ARG A 25 5.30 8.48 4.42
C ARG A 25 6.82 8.41 4.31
N ALA A 26 7.50 9.55 4.39
CA ALA A 26 8.96 9.60 4.36
C ALA A 26 9.58 8.85 5.56
N GLU A 27 9.03 9.02 6.75
CA GLU A 27 9.43 8.27 7.96
C GLU A 27 9.23 6.77 7.79
N ALA A 28 8.04 6.34 7.33
CA ALA A 28 7.75 4.92 7.10
C ALA A 28 8.66 4.29 6.03
N LEU A 29 9.03 5.04 4.99
CA LEU A 29 9.99 4.60 3.98
C LEU A 29 11.40 4.49 4.55
N ASP A 30 11.83 5.45 5.39
CA ASP A 30 13.14 5.39 6.06
C ASP A 30 13.24 4.14 6.95
N ASP A 31 12.22 3.88 7.77
CA ASP A 31 12.13 2.70 8.63
C ASP A 31 12.15 1.39 7.81
N PHE A 32 11.32 1.33 6.76
CA PHE A 32 11.25 0.16 5.89
C PHE A 32 12.58 -0.12 5.21
N MET A 33 13.25 0.91 4.67
CA MET A 33 14.56 0.76 4.03
C MET A 33 15.63 0.38 5.04
N GLY A 34 15.60 0.92 6.26
CA GLY A 34 16.51 0.52 7.34
C GLY A 34 16.42 -0.96 7.70
N VAL A 35 15.23 -1.56 7.62
CA VAL A 35 15.02 -2.99 7.90
C VAL A 35 15.31 -3.87 6.68
N THR A 36 14.85 -3.48 5.49
CA THR A 36 14.92 -4.32 4.28
C THR A 36 16.23 -4.18 3.51
N MET A 37 16.95 -3.08 3.71
CA MET A 37 18.21 -2.78 3.04
C MET A 37 19.29 -2.41 4.06
N PRO A 38 19.77 -3.35 4.89
CA PRO A 38 20.75 -3.07 5.95
C PRO A 38 22.12 -2.60 5.43
N SER A 39 22.41 -2.78 4.13
CA SER A 39 23.61 -2.25 3.46
C SER A 39 23.46 -0.81 2.97
N VAL A 40 22.25 -0.25 2.97
CA VAL A 40 21.99 1.14 2.60
C VAL A 40 22.14 1.99 3.86
N ASP A 41 23.06 2.96 3.82
CA ASP A 41 23.22 3.87 4.94
C ASP A 41 21.93 4.70 5.16
N GLY A 42 21.66 5.08 6.41
CA GLY A 42 20.46 5.86 6.76
C GLY A 42 20.41 7.26 6.14
N ARG A 43 21.45 7.70 5.42
CA ARG A 43 21.50 8.97 4.68
C ARG A 43 21.02 8.77 3.24
N ALA A 44 21.31 7.62 2.64
CA ALA A 44 20.85 7.19 1.33
C ALA A 44 19.36 6.84 1.36
N ALA A 45 18.86 6.20 2.42
CA ALA A 45 17.42 5.96 2.59
C ALA A 45 16.61 7.27 2.52
N ARG A 46 17.01 8.30 3.29
CA ARG A 46 16.40 9.64 3.24
C ARG A 46 16.49 10.34 1.88
N GLN A 47 17.49 10.02 1.06
CA GLN A 47 17.60 10.56 -0.30
C GLN A 47 16.69 9.83 -1.31
N ILE A 48 16.35 8.56 -1.05
CA ILE A 48 15.52 7.74 -1.93
C ILE A 48 14.04 7.88 -1.58
N SER A 49 13.66 8.01 -0.31
CA SER A 49 12.26 8.14 0.12
C SER A 49 11.44 9.19 -0.66
N PRO A 50 11.96 10.40 -0.97
CA PRO A 50 11.25 11.39 -1.79
C PRO A 50 11.10 10.99 -3.26
N LEU A 51 11.93 10.08 -3.76
CA LEU A 51 11.91 9.60 -5.14
C LEU A 51 10.90 8.46 -5.35
N VAL A 52 10.46 7.80 -4.27
CA VAL A 52 9.39 6.80 -4.36
C VAL A 52 8.12 7.54 -4.79
N PRO A 53 7.43 7.14 -5.87
CA PRO A 53 6.18 7.78 -6.28
C PRO A 53 5.06 7.58 -5.25
N GLU A 54 4.16 8.55 -5.15
CA GLU A 54 2.89 8.37 -4.45
C GLU A 54 1.96 7.48 -5.28
N ILE A 55 1.23 6.60 -4.59
CA ILE A 55 0.17 5.81 -5.22
C ILE A 55 -1.11 6.67 -5.22
N PRO A 56 -1.81 6.80 -6.37
CA PRO A 56 -3.03 7.58 -6.42
C PRO A 56 -4.10 7.07 -5.44
N ALA A 57 -4.84 8.00 -4.81
CA ALA A 57 -5.92 7.68 -3.88
C ALA A 57 -6.96 6.70 -4.47
N ALA A 58 -7.19 6.77 -5.79
CA ALA A 58 -8.09 5.86 -6.49
C ALA A 58 -7.65 4.38 -6.43
N VAL A 59 -6.33 4.12 -6.42
CA VAL A 59 -5.79 2.75 -6.30
C VAL A 59 -6.02 2.21 -4.89
N TYR A 60 -5.78 3.04 -3.87
CA TYR A 60 -6.12 2.67 -2.49
C TYR A 60 -7.62 2.41 -2.32
N ALA A 61 -8.47 3.29 -2.84
CA ALA A 61 -9.92 3.12 -2.82
C ALA A 61 -10.37 1.82 -3.51
N LYS A 62 -9.73 1.45 -4.63
CA LYS A 62 -9.99 0.17 -5.31
C LYS A 62 -9.68 -1.01 -4.41
N TRP A 63 -8.49 -1.08 -3.82
CA TRP A 63 -8.09 -2.21 -2.97
C TRP A 63 -8.95 -2.33 -1.71
N VAL A 64 -9.28 -1.19 -1.10
CA VAL A 64 -10.20 -1.13 0.05
C VAL A 64 -11.61 -1.59 -0.35
N GLY A 65 -12.09 -1.22 -1.54
CA GLY A 65 -13.36 -1.71 -2.08
C GLY A 65 -13.37 -3.23 -2.26
N MET A 66 -12.30 -3.79 -2.84
CA MET A 66 -12.13 -5.25 -2.99
C MET A 66 -12.14 -5.97 -1.64
N PHE A 67 -11.48 -5.40 -0.64
CA PHE A 67 -11.50 -5.91 0.72
C PHE A 67 -12.91 -5.91 1.33
N ALA A 68 -13.62 -4.78 1.24
CA ALA A 68 -14.97 -4.66 1.79
C ALA A 68 -15.96 -5.60 1.07
N ASP A 69 -15.84 -5.75 -0.26
CA ASP A 69 -16.62 -6.74 -1.02
C ASP A 69 -16.34 -8.14 -0.52
N ARG A 70 -15.07 -8.47 -0.30
CA ARG A 70 -14.69 -9.81 0.15
C ARG A 70 -15.22 -10.15 1.54
N LEU A 71 -15.21 -9.19 2.47
CA LEU A 71 -15.81 -9.38 3.79
C LEU A 71 -17.32 -9.63 3.68
N LEU A 72 -18.03 -8.82 2.89
CA LEU A 72 -19.48 -8.97 2.68
C LEU A 72 -19.86 -10.30 2.01
N GLU A 73 -18.99 -10.85 1.16
CA GLU A 73 -19.20 -12.16 0.53
C GLU A 73 -19.01 -13.34 1.49
N THR A 74 -18.14 -13.19 2.50
CA THR A 74 -17.63 -14.33 3.28
C THR A 74 -18.05 -14.33 4.75
N VAL A 75 -18.49 -13.19 5.28
CA VAL A 75 -18.83 -13.01 6.69
C VAL A 75 -20.32 -12.70 6.85
N PRO A 76 -21.04 -13.36 7.76
CA PRO A 76 -22.43 -13.04 8.07
C PRO A 76 -22.63 -11.56 8.44
N ILE A 77 -23.76 -10.99 8.01
CA ILE A 77 -24.08 -9.56 8.19
C ILE A 77 -24.17 -9.19 9.67
N GLU A 78 -24.59 -10.11 10.53
CA GLU A 78 -24.69 -9.90 11.98
C GLU A 78 -23.30 -9.65 12.58
N GLN A 79 -22.31 -10.46 12.19
CA GLN A 79 -20.92 -10.33 12.65
C GLN A 79 -20.27 -9.05 12.10
N LEU A 80 -20.56 -8.71 10.84
CA LEU A 80 -20.07 -7.46 10.25
C LEU A 80 -20.71 -6.23 10.90
N THR A 81 -21.97 -6.32 11.32
CA THR A 81 -22.65 -5.23 12.04
C THR A 81 -22.01 -5.01 13.41
N GLU A 82 -21.67 -6.08 14.13
CA GLU A 82 -20.95 -6.00 15.40
C GLU A 82 -19.55 -5.41 15.20
N LEU A 83 -18.81 -5.90 14.21
CA LEU A 83 -17.48 -5.39 13.85
C LEU A 83 -17.53 -3.90 13.46
N CYS A 84 -18.60 -3.45 12.78
CA CYS A 84 -18.77 -2.04 12.42
C CYS A 84 -19.32 -1.17 13.57
N GLY A 85 -19.30 -1.65 14.81
CA GLY A 85 -19.73 -0.91 16.00
C GLY A 85 -18.93 0.36 16.33
N GLY A 86 -17.82 0.61 15.63
CA GLY A 86 -17.07 1.88 15.67
C GLY A 86 -16.17 2.09 16.89
N THR A 87 -16.00 1.08 17.75
CA THR A 87 -15.02 1.12 18.84
C THR A 87 -13.59 1.15 18.27
N GLU A 88 -12.63 1.62 19.05
CA GLU A 88 -11.23 1.66 18.62
C GLU A 88 -10.68 0.25 18.35
N GLU A 89 -11.05 -0.73 19.18
CA GLU A 89 -10.69 -2.14 19.03
C GLU A 89 -11.24 -2.72 17.73
N ASN A 90 -12.50 -2.44 17.41
CA ASN A 90 -13.12 -2.87 16.16
C ASN A 90 -12.44 -2.25 14.95
N ASN A 91 -12.15 -0.94 15.02
CA ASN A 91 -11.47 -0.24 13.93
C ASN A 91 -10.04 -0.76 13.71
N ALA A 92 -9.32 -1.06 14.80
CA ALA A 92 -8.00 -1.70 14.73
C ALA A 92 -8.10 -3.12 14.14
N THR A 93 -9.13 -3.87 14.51
CA THR A 93 -9.40 -5.21 13.97
C THR A 93 -9.65 -5.14 12.46
N ILE A 94 -10.49 -4.22 11.99
CA ILE A 94 -10.73 -4.01 10.56
C ILE A 94 -9.42 -3.71 9.82
N ALA A 95 -8.57 -2.84 10.38
CA ALA A 95 -7.28 -2.51 9.78
C ALA A 95 -6.31 -3.71 9.73
N LEU A 96 -6.27 -4.53 10.79
CA LEU A 96 -5.45 -5.74 10.84
C LEU A 96 -5.90 -6.77 9.79
N VAL A 97 -7.22 -7.01 9.69
CA VAL A 97 -7.78 -7.94 8.71
C VAL A 97 -7.54 -7.42 7.28
N TYR A 98 -7.56 -6.10 7.07
CA TYR A 98 -7.17 -5.51 5.78
C TYR A 98 -5.71 -5.82 5.43
N VAL A 99 -4.76 -5.67 6.37
CA VAL A 99 -3.35 -6.06 6.14
C VAL A 99 -3.26 -7.53 5.77
N MET A 100 -3.92 -8.43 6.52
CA MET A 100 -3.95 -9.86 6.20
C MET A 100 -4.55 -10.15 4.82
N PHE A 101 -5.56 -9.39 4.39
CA PHE A 101 -6.15 -9.50 3.05
C PHE A 101 -5.15 -9.09 1.95
N MET A 102 -4.36 -8.04 2.17
CA MET A 102 -3.33 -7.58 1.24
C MET A 102 -2.23 -8.63 1.02
N GLU A 103 -1.92 -9.43 2.04
CA GLU A 103 -0.95 -10.54 1.98
C GLU A 103 -1.47 -11.80 1.25
N SER A 104 -2.71 -11.78 0.76
CA SER A 104 -3.24 -12.92 0.00
C SER A 104 -2.61 -13.02 -1.39
N GLU A 105 -2.38 -14.25 -1.89
CA GLU A 105 -1.81 -14.49 -3.24
C GLU A 105 -2.61 -13.77 -4.35
N ARG A 106 -3.93 -13.66 -4.17
CA ARG A 106 -4.80 -12.92 -5.10
C ARG A 106 -4.47 -11.43 -5.08
N MET A 107 -4.33 -10.83 -3.91
CA MET A 107 -4.02 -9.41 -3.79
C MET A 107 -2.61 -9.10 -4.23
N GLU A 108 -1.63 -9.97 -3.97
CA GLU A 108 -0.27 -9.82 -4.48
C GLU A 108 -0.26 -9.65 -6.01
N LYS A 109 -0.96 -10.54 -6.73
CA LYS A 109 -1.11 -10.44 -8.20
C LYS A 109 -1.84 -9.16 -8.61
N GLN A 110 -2.93 -8.81 -7.93
CA GLN A 110 -3.71 -7.62 -8.25
C GLN A 110 -2.91 -6.32 -8.07
N VAL A 111 -2.13 -6.23 -6.99
CA VAL A 111 -1.27 -5.08 -6.69
C VAL A 111 -0.19 -4.96 -7.76
N ALA A 112 0.46 -6.06 -8.13
CA ALA A 112 1.46 -6.05 -9.19
C ALA A 112 0.89 -5.56 -10.54
N GLU A 113 -0.30 -6.03 -10.92
CA GLU A 113 -1.00 -5.59 -12.13
C GLU A 113 -1.38 -4.11 -12.08
N ASP A 114 -1.90 -3.64 -10.96
CA ASP A 114 -2.31 -2.23 -10.79
C ASP A 114 -1.12 -1.28 -10.83
N LEU A 115 -0.01 -1.66 -10.20
CA LEU A 115 1.22 -0.88 -10.22
C LEU A 115 1.88 -0.88 -11.61
N ALA A 116 1.85 -2.02 -12.32
CA ALA A 116 2.35 -2.10 -13.69
C ALA A 116 1.54 -1.19 -14.63
N ARG A 117 0.20 -1.22 -14.50
CA ARG A 117 -0.68 -0.35 -15.27
C ARG A 117 -0.44 1.12 -14.95
N LEU A 118 -0.33 1.47 -13.67
CA LEU A 118 -0.02 2.83 -13.24
C LEU A 118 1.32 3.31 -13.83
N GLY A 119 2.34 2.45 -13.83
CA GLY A 119 3.63 2.76 -14.44
C GLY A 119 3.55 2.99 -15.95
N MET A 120 2.70 2.25 -16.67
CA MET A 120 2.44 2.45 -18.09
C MET A 120 1.68 3.76 -18.36
N GLU A 121 0.62 4.02 -17.61
CA GLU A 121 -0.17 5.25 -17.73
C GLU A 121 0.66 6.51 -17.43
N GLN A 122 1.55 6.44 -16.44
CA GLN A 122 2.48 7.53 -16.13
C GLN A 122 3.57 7.68 -17.19
N ALA A 123 4.08 6.60 -17.77
CA ALA A 123 5.06 6.66 -18.85
C ALA A 123 4.47 7.22 -20.15
N GLU A 124 3.19 6.98 -20.43
CA GLU A 124 2.48 7.57 -21.58
C GLU A 124 2.20 9.07 -21.38
N GLN A 125 2.09 9.52 -20.13
CA GLN A 125 1.82 10.93 -19.79
C GLN A 125 3.09 11.75 -19.56
N ASP A 126 4.20 11.13 -19.15
CA ASP A 126 5.42 11.84 -18.78
C ASP A 126 6.68 10.98 -19.03
N ASP A 127 7.51 11.39 -19.99
CA ASP A 127 8.82 10.77 -20.34
C ASP A 127 9.75 10.70 -19.11
N VAL A 128 9.52 11.60 -18.15
CA VAL A 128 10.20 11.69 -16.85
C VAL A 128 9.82 10.53 -15.91
N GLY A 129 8.57 10.05 -15.96
CA GLY A 129 8.10 8.92 -15.15
C GLY A 129 8.74 7.60 -15.54
N ASN A 130 8.92 7.37 -16.85
CA ASN A 130 9.67 6.21 -17.34
C ASN A 130 11.15 6.29 -16.91
N THR A 131 11.74 7.48 -17.01
CA THR A 131 13.12 7.73 -16.58
C THR A 131 13.31 7.53 -15.07
N LEU A 132 12.33 7.91 -14.23
CA LEU A 132 12.38 7.71 -12.77
C LEU A 132 12.22 6.23 -12.39
N ALA A 133 11.32 5.50 -13.05
CA ALA A 133 11.15 4.07 -12.82
C ALA A 133 12.39 3.27 -13.26
N GLU A 134 12.99 3.63 -14.40
CA GLU A 134 14.28 3.11 -14.86
C GLU A 134 15.41 3.52 -13.92
N TYR A 135 15.43 4.76 -13.42
CA TYR A 135 16.40 5.23 -12.43
C TYR A 135 16.29 4.49 -11.10
N LEU A 136 15.09 4.28 -10.57
CA LEU A 136 14.88 3.52 -9.33
C LEU A 136 15.30 2.06 -9.52
N ARG A 137 14.93 1.43 -10.64
CA ARG A 137 15.38 0.06 -10.97
C ARG A 137 16.90 -0.01 -11.14
N ALA A 138 17.50 0.94 -11.86
CA ALA A 138 18.94 1.00 -12.09
C ALA A 138 19.70 1.29 -10.79
N LYS A 139 19.19 2.18 -9.92
CA LYS A 139 19.78 2.50 -8.63
C LYS A 139 19.70 1.31 -7.68
N LEU A 140 18.53 0.68 -7.57
CA LEU A 140 18.35 -0.56 -6.80
C LEU A 140 19.24 -1.70 -7.34
N ALA A 141 19.38 -1.83 -8.66
CA ALA A 141 20.27 -2.81 -9.28
C ALA A 141 21.76 -2.50 -9.02
N SER A 142 22.17 -1.23 -9.11
CA SER A 142 23.54 -0.79 -8.83
C SER A 142 23.92 -0.97 -7.35
N MET A 143 22.97 -0.74 -6.44
CA MET A 143 23.13 -0.98 -5.00
C MET A 143 23.20 -2.47 -4.66
N ARG A 144 22.59 -3.34 -5.48
CA ARG A 144 22.71 -4.80 -5.38
C ARG A 144 24.02 -5.33 -5.93
N GLY A 145 24.65 -4.59 -6.85
CA GLY A 145 25.95 -4.91 -7.47
C GLY A 145 27.17 -4.58 -6.60
N ASP A 146 27.01 -3.78 -5.54
CA ASP A 146 28.07 -3.46 -4.56
C ASP A 146 28.17 -4.46 -3.39
N LEU A 147 27.37 -5.55 -3.39
CA LEU A 147 27.62 -6.69 -2.52
C LEU A 147 28.69 -7.58 -3.16
N PRO A 148 29.83 -7.83 -2.48
CA PRO A 148 30.86 -8.71 -3.01
C PRO A 148 30.29 -10.12 -3.24
N PRO A 149 30.76 -10.86 -4.25
CA PRO A 149 30.34 -12.23 -4.48
C PRO A 149 30.65 -13.06 -3.23
N GLN A 150 29.65 -13.81 -2.75
CA GLN A 150 29.86 -14.88 -1.76
C GLN A 150 30.58 -16.06 -2.39
#